data_AF-A0A833L050-F1
#
_entry.id   AF-A0A833L050-F1
#
_cell.length_a   1.000
_cell.length_b   1.000
_cell.length_c   1.000
_cell.angle_alpha   90.00
_cell.angle_beta   90.00
_cell.angle_gamma   90.00
#
_symmetry.space_group_name_H-M   'P 1'
#
loop_
_entity.id
_entity.type
_entity.pdbx_description
1 polymer ?
#
loop_
_entity_poly.entity_id
_entity_poly.type
_entity_poly.pdbx_seq_one_letter_code
_entity_poly.pdbx_strand_id
1 'polypeptide(L)'
;MKEKVKYGFGPHLMFDLYGCNKEKLSDMDLIFDTLDKFPTRMGMNKIMPPYVFKYTGSVPEDWGISGVVLIAESHITIHTFPDKDHAFIDIFSCKDFNTDFATSYMINLFEAKEHEVSLSARGAEFKKTTKHTEPKPVEDLPRIYTH
;
A
#
# COMPACT_ATOMS: atom_id res chain seq x y z
N MET A 1 3.41 5.14 24.12
CA MET A 1 4.31 5.17 22.95
C MET A 1 4.03 3.91 22.14
N LYS A 2 3.57 4.01 20.88
CA LYS A 2 3.36 2.83 20.03
C LYS A 2 4.74 2.32 19.58
N GLU A 3 5.02 1.04 19.79
CA GLU A 3 6.26 0.41 19.31
C GLU A 3 6.35 0.56 17.78
N LYS A 4 7.51 1.00 17.29
CA LYS A 4 7.76 1.07 15.85
C LYS A 4 8.00 -0.35 15.34
N VAL A 5 7.10 -0.84 14.49
CA VAL A 5 7.27 -2.10 13.76
C VAL A 5 8.57 -2.02 12.93
N LYS A 6 9.46 -3.00 13.10
CA LYS A 6 10.72 -3.07 12.36
C LYS A 6 10.51 -3.84 11.06
N TYR A 7 10.56 -3.15 9.93
CA TYR A 7 10.40 -3.76 8.60
C TYR A 7 11.73 -4.28 8.06
N GLY A 8 11.77 -5.53 7.61
CA GLY A 8 12.99 -6.08 7.00
C GLY A 8 13.18 -5.63 5.54
N PHE A 9 12.11 -5.64 4.74
CA PHE A 9 12.04 -5.02 3.41
C PHE A 9 11.21 -3.74 3.47
N GLY A 10 9.92 -3.84 3.82
CA GLY A 10 9.01 -2.71 3.99
C GLY A 10 7.59 -3.12 4.39
N PRO A 11 6.70 -2.17 4.69
CA PRO A 11 5.32 -2.41 5.09
C PRO A 11 4.42 -2.87 3.92
N HIS A 12 3.56 -3.85 4.19
CA HIS A 12 2.43 -4.23 3.35
C HIS A 12 1.14 -4.00 4.13
N LEU A 13 0.41 -2.95 3.75
CA LEU A 13 -0.86 -2.55 4.34
C LEU A 13 -2.00 -3.08 3.46
N MET A 14 -2.91 -3.84 4.05
CA MET A 14 -4.00 -4.54 3.36
C MET A 14 -5.33 -4.10 3.96
N PHE A 15 -6.33 -3.92 3.09
CA PHE A 15 -7.65 -3.44 3.46
C PHE A 15 -8.72 -4.40 2.96
N ASP A 16 -9.62 -4.75 3.86
CA ASP A 16 -10.94 -5.26 3.51
C ASP A 16 -11.94 -4.17 3.86
N LEU A 17 -12.59 -3.58 2.85
CA LEU A 17 -13.56 -2.51 3.03
C LEU A 17 -14.98 -3.03 2.78
N TYR A 18 -15.91 -2.60 3.63
CA TYR A 18 -17.28 -3.12 3.69
C TYR A 18 -18.29 -1.96 3.67
N GLY A 19 -19.44 -2.19 3.02
CA GLY A 19 -20.52 -1.20 2.92
C GLY A 19 -20.12 0.06 2.16
N CYS A 20 -19.22 -0.08 1.18
CA CYS A 20 -18.70 1.02 0.37
C CYS A 20 -19.75 1.62 -0.56
N ASN A 21 -19.50 2.83 -1.05
CA ASN A 21 -20.32 3.47 -2.06
C ASN A 21 -20.18 2.76 -3.42
N LYS A 22 -21.29 2.19 -3.89
CA LYS A 22 -21.37 1.45 -5.15
C LYS A 22 -20.91 2.23 -6.39
N GLU A 23 -21.22 3.52 -6.48
CA GLU A 23 -20.80 4.35 -7.62
C GLU A 23 -19.28 4.46 -7.66
N LYS A 24 -18.65 4.71 -6.50
CA LYS A 24 -17.18 4.77 -6.34
C LYS A 24 -16.52 3.44 -6.67
N LEU A 25 -17.11 2.33 -6.25
CA LEU A 25 -16.61 0.99 -6.57
C LEU A 25 -16.64 0.69 -8.08
N SER A 26 -17.60 1.26 -8.80
CA SER A 26 -17.75 1.03 -10.24
C SER A 26 -16.99 2.03 -11.13
N ASP A 27 -16.37 3.05 -10.54
CA ASP A 27 -15.73 4.16 -11.23
C ASP A 27 -14.28 3.82 -11.62
N MET A 28 -14.09 3.48 -12.90
CA MET A 28 -12.76 3.16 -13.44
C MET A 28 -11.80 4.34 -13.42
N ASP A 29 -12.30 5.56 -13.65
CA ASP A 29 -11.47 6.76 -13.72
C ASP A 29 -10.99 7.14 -12.32
N LEU A 30 -11.86 7.03 -11.31
CA LEU A 30 -11.49 7.22 -9.90
C LEU A 30 -10.38 6.25 -9.47
N ILE A 31 -10.51 4.97 -9.83
CA ILE A 31 -9.54 3.93 -9.47
C ILE A 31 -8.22 4.16 -10.21
N PHE A 32 -8.28 4.50 -11.50
CA PHE A 32 -7.10 4.87 -12.29
C PHE A 32 -6.37 6.06 -11.66
N ASP A 33 -7.09 7.16 -11.41
CA ASP A 33 -6.53 8.38 -10.83
C ASP A 33 -5.92 8.14 -9.44
N THR A 34 -6.58 7.30 -8.64
CA THR A 34 -6.07 6.90 -7.33
C THR A 34 -4.73 6.19 -7.48
N LEU A 35 -4.66 5.16 -8.32
CA LEU A 35 -3.42 4.41 -8.56
C LEU A 35 -2.35 5.28 -9.24
N ASP A 36 -2.73 6.29 -10.01
CA ASP A 36 -1.81 7.18 -10.70
C ASP A 36 -1.16 8.19 -9.74
N LYS A 37 -1.95 8.79 -8.86
CA LYS A 37 -1.57 9.96 -8.02
C LYS A 37 -1.16 9.57 -6.61
N PHE A 38 -1.76 8.53 -6.02
CA PHE A 38 -1.51 8.12 -4.65
C PHE A 38 -0.05 7.73 -4.38
N PRO A 39 0.66 6.96 -5.25
CA PRO A 39 2.06 6.64 -5.03
C PRO A 39 2.94 7.88 -4.82
N THR A 40 2.82 8.88 -5.69
CA THR A 40 3.59 10.13 -5.60
C THR A 40 3.25 10.90 -4.33
N ARG A 41 1.97 10.93 -3.93
CA ARG A 41 1.52 11.57 -2.68
C ARG A 41 2.14 10.93 -1.44
N MET A 42 2.44 9.63 -1.52
CA MET A 42 3.08 8.86 -0.44
C MET A 42 4.62 8.83 -0.53
N GLY A 43 5.23 9.54 -1.48
CA GLY A 43 6.68 9.52 -1.69
C GLY A 43 7.20 8.22 -2.29
N MET A 44 6.33 7.44 -2.93
CA MET A 44 6.65 6.20 -3.63
C MET A 44 6.96 6.48 -5.10
N ASN A 45 7.88 5.69 -5.67
CA ASN A 45 8.31 5.87 -7.06
C ASN A 45 7.52 4.93 -7.96
N LYS A 46 6.56 5.46 -8.71
CA LYS A 46 5.85 4.73 -9.77
C LYS A 46 6.80 4.37 -10.91
N ILE A 47 6.73 3.13 -11.40
CA ILE A 47 7.59 2.65 -12.50
C ILE A 47 6.82 2.38 -13.80
N MET A 48 5.49 2.40 -13.75
CA MET A 48 4.61 2.31 -14.93
C MET A 48 3.30 3.05 -14.68
N PRO A 49 2.57 3.48 -15.73
CA PRO A 49 1.19 3.91 -15.59
C PRO A 49 0.31 2.79 -14.98
N PRO A 50 -0.77 3.11 -14.25
CA PRO A 50 -1.72 2.11 -13.77
C PRO A 50 -2.37 1.35 -14.92
N TYR A 51 -2.71 0.09 -14.67
CA TYR A 51 -3.63 -0.68 -15.51
C TYR A 51 -4.90 -0.95 -14.73
N VAL A 52 -6.05 -0.65 -15.34
CA VAL A 52 -7.37 -0.79 -14.71
C VAL A 52 -8.30 -1.48 -15.69
N PHE A 53 -8.96 -2.53 -15.22
CA PHE A 53 -9.85 -3.37 -16.02
C PHE A 53 -11.16 -3.61 -15.29
N LYS A 54 -12.25 -3.57 -16.04
CA LYS A 54 -13.52 -4.13 -15.59
C LYS A 54 -13.45 -5.65 -15.70
N TYR A 55 -13.80 -6.35 -14.63
CA TYR A 55 -13.94 -7.80 -14.60
C TYR A 55 -15.41 -8.18 -14.40
N THR A 56 -15.80 -9.28 -15.02
CA THR A 56 -17.10 -9.94 -14.84
C THR A 56 -16.84 -11.43 -14.69
N GLY A 57 -17.25 -11.99 -13.56
CA GLY A 57 -17.04 -13.37 -13.17
C GLY A 57 -18.20 -14.28 -13.53
N SER A 58 -18.29 -15.40 -12.83
CA SER A 58 -19.20 -16.50 -13.16
C SER A 58 -20.65 -16.26 -12.74
N VAL A 59 -20.88 -15.43 -11.72
CA VAL A 59 -22.22 -15.04 -11.25
C VAL A 59 -22.45 -13.53 -11.47
N PRO A 60 -23.70 -13.08 -11.64
CA PRO A 60 -24.00 -11.69 -12.00
C PRO A 60 -23.38 -10.63 -11.07
N GLU A 61 -23.33 -10.91 -9.76
CA GLU A 61 -22.80 -10.04 -8.73
C GLU A 61 -21.26 -10.06 -8.60
N ASP A 62 -20.57 -10.99 -9.29
CA ASP A 62 -19.12 -11.10 -9.31
C ASP A 62 -18.52 -10.20 -10.39
N TRP A 63 -18.81 -8.91 -10.33
CA TRP A 63 -18.20 -7.94 -11.23
C TRP A 63 -17.59 -6.78 -10.45
N GLY A 64 -16.73 -6.03 -11.12
CA GLY A 64 -16.17 -4.80 -10.59
C GLY A 64 -14.94 -4.37 -11.34
N ILE A 65 -14.13 -3.54 -10.69
CA ILE A 65 -12.91 -2.98 -11.26
C ILE A 65 -11.71 -3.55 -10.53
N SER A 66 -10.75 -4.05 -11.30
CA SER A 66 -9.42 -4.47 -10.84
C SER A 66 -8.37 -3.53 -11.39
N GLY A 67 -7.55 -2.96 -10.53
CA GLY A 67 -6.50 -2.02 -10.88
C GLY A 67 -5.18 -2.34 -10.20
N VAL A 68 -4.08 -2.06 -10.88
CA VAL A 68 -2.72 -2.22 -10.34
C VAL A 68 -1.80 -1.12 -10.86
N VAL A 69 -0.90 -0.67 -9.99
CA VAL A 69 0.26 0.12 -10.36
C VAL A 69 1.51 -0.50 -9.75
N LEU A 70 2.56 -0.63 -10.56
CA LEU A 70 3.87 -1.02 -10.06
C LEU A 70 4.61 0.22 -9.60
N ILE A 71 5.18 0.11 -8.40
CA ILE A 71 6.12 1.07 -7.85
C ILE A 71 7.46 0.35 -7.65
N ALA A 72 8.54 1.08 -7.40
CA ALA A 72 9.86 0.51 -7.24
C ALA A 72 9.82 -0.67 -6.23
N GLU A 73 10.13 -1.87 -6.73
CA GLU A 73 10.27 -3.12 -5.96
C GLU A 73 9.01 -3.58 -5.22
N SER A 74 7.83 -3.06 -5.56
CA SER A 74 6.56 -3.35 -4.86
C SER A 74 5.32 -2.94 -5.71
N HIS A 75 4.14 -2.79 -5.12
CA HIS A 75 2.89 -2.57 -5.88
C HIS A 75 1.77 -1.96 -5.02
N ILE A 76 0.78 -1.38 -5.72
CA ILE A 76 -0.53 -1.06 -5.15
C ILE A 76 -1.60 -1.69 -6.03
N THR A 77 -2.57 -2.39 -5.42
CA THR A 77 -3.70 -3.03 -6.10
C THR A 77 -5.02 -2.57 -5.49
N ILE A 78 -6.06 -2.54 -6.32
CA ILE A 78 -7.44 -2.29 -5.91
C ILE A 78 -8.32 -3.29 -6.64
N HIS A 79 -9.15 -4.04 -5.90
CA HIS A 79 -10.19 -4.90 -6.44
C HIS A 79 -11.53 -4.51 -5.81
N THR A 80 -12.54 -4.28 -6.61
CA THR A 80 -13.86 -3.82 -6.15
C THR A 80 -14.96 -4.79 -6.56
N PHE A 81 -16.04 -4.81 -5.79
CA PHE A 81 -17.25 -5.60 -6.02
C PHE A 81 -18.48 -4.72 -5.75
N PRO A 82 -18.95 -3.93 -6.74
CA PRO A 82 -19.99 -2.92 -6.53
C PRO A 82 -21.32 -3.48 -6.03
N ASP A 83 -21.74 -4.67 -6.48
CA ASP A 83 -23.00 -5.29 -6.03
C ASP A 83 -22.90 -5.92 -4.63
N LYS A 84 -21.68 -6.03 -4.11
CA LYS A 84 -21.41 -6.52 -2.76
C LYS A 84 -21.02 -5.39 -1.80
N ASP A 85 -20.93 -4.15 -2.27
CA ASP A 85 -20.44 -3.01 -1.48
C ASP A 85 -19.04 -3.26 -0.86
N HIS A 86 -18.17 -3.97 -1.59
CA HIS A 86 -16.88 -4.44 -1.09
C HIS A 86 -15.68 -3.97 -1.92
N ALA A 87 -14.55 -3.73 -1.25
CA ALA A 87 -13.26 -3.53 -1.90
C ALA A 87 -12.10 -4.18 -1.13
N PHE A 88 -11.11 -4.66 -1.88
CA PHE A 88 -9.84 -5.16 -1.39
C PHE A 88 -8.71 -4.29 -1.93
N ILE A 89 -7.80 -3.86 -1.07
CA ILE A 89 -6.71 -2.96 -1.45
C ILE A 89 -5.41 -3.44 -0.82
N ASP A 90 -4.34 -3.49 -1.59
CA ASP A 90 -2.99 -3.71 -1.09
C ASP A 90 -2.12 -2.49 -1.37
N ILE A 91 -1.41 -2.01 -0.34
CA ILE A 91 -0.35 -1.01 -0.46
C ILE A 91 0.92 -1.64 0.08
N PHE A 92 1.72 -2.20 -0.83
CA PHE A 92 3.02 -2.76 -0.49
C PHE A 92 4.11 -1.79 -0.93
N SER A 93 5.02 -1.43 -0.03
CA SER A 93 6.13 -0.52 -0.32
C SER A 93 7.44 -1.03 0.28
N CYS A 94 8.56 -0.84 -0.43
CA CYS A 94 9.91 -1.09 0.09
C CYS A 94 10.43 0.03 1.01
N LYS A 95 9.67 1.12 1.13
CA LYS A 95 9.92 2.26 2.02
C LYS A 95 8.79 2.41 3.03
N ASP A 96 9.11 2.95 4.19
CA ASP A 96 8.10 3.39 5.16
C ASP A 96 7.22 4.49 4.57
N PHE A 97 5.95 4.47 4.93
CA PHE A 97 4.97 5.48 4.55
C PHE A 97 3.98 5.71 5.70
N ASN A 98 3.25 6.83 5.66
CA ASN A 98 2.24 7.13 6.68
C ASN A 98 1.00 6.21 6.50
N THR A 99 0.97 5.11 7.25
CA THR A 99 -0.11 4.12 7.20
C THR A 99 -1.44 4.68 7.68
N ASP A 100 -1.45 5.54 8.70
CA ASP A 100 -2.69 6.15 9.23
C ASP A 100 -3.36 7.05 8.19
N PHE A 101 -2.54 7.82 7.46
CA PHE A 101 -3.01 8.64 6.35
C PHE A 101 -3.51 7.79 5.19
N ALA A 102 -2.75 6.75 4.80
CA ALA A 102 -3.15 5.82 3.74
C ALA A 102 -4.50 5.15 4.07
N THR A 103 -4.66 4.70 5.31
CA THR A 103 -5.91 4.09 5.79
C THR A 103 -7.08 5.05 5.71
N SER A 104 -6.92 6.26 6.25
CA SER A 104 -7.96 7.28 6.20
C SER A 104 -8.30 7.66 4.76
N TYR A 105 -7.31 7.73 3.87
CA TYR A 105 -7.52 8.05 2.46
C TYR A 105 -8.36 6.96 1.76
N MET A 106 -8.02 5.67 1.92
CA MET A 106 -8.73 4.58 1.25
C MET A 106 -10.16 4.38 1.77
N ILE A 107 -10.38 4.52 3.09
CA ILE A 107 -11.73 4.45 3.68
C ILE A 107 -12.62 5.57 3.13
N ASN A 108 -12.10 6.80 3.08
CA ASN A 108 -12.86 7.94 2.56
C ASN A 108 -13.08 7.89 1.05
N LEU A 109 -12.12 7.35 0.29
CA LEU A 109 -12.23 7.21 -1.16
C LEU A 109 -13.46 6.38 -1.58
N PHE A 110 -13.70 5.29 -0.85
CA PHE A 110 -14.82 4.37 -1.11
C PHE A 110 -16.01 4.58 -0.16
N GLU A 111 -15.95 5.57 0.74
CA GLU A 111 -16.98 5.84 1.75
C GLU A 111 -17.36 4.57 2.54
N ALA A 112 -16.36 3.76 2.89
CA ALA A 112 -16.56 2.49 3.57
C ALA A 112 -17.17 2.71 4.97
N LYS A 113 -18.19 1.92 5.30
CA LYS A 113 -18.86 1.98 6.61
C LYS A 113 -18.09 1.20 7.66
N GLU A 114 -17.51 0.08 7.26
CA GLU A 114 -16.70 -0.80 8.09
C GLU A 114 -15.43 -1.19 7.33
N HIS A 115 -14.36 -1.50 8.07
CA HIS A 115 -13.07 -1.85 7.49
C HIS A 115 -12.27 -2.75 8.43
N GLU A 116 -11.52 -3.67 7.83
CA GLU A 116 -10.43 -4.37 8.48
C GLU A 116 -9.11 -3.95 7.84
N VAL A 117 -8.10 -3.69 8.68
CA VAL A 117 -6.79 -3.24 8.22
C VAL A 117 -5.73 -4.13 8.82
N SER A 118 -4.93 -4.73 7.95
CA SER A 118 -3.80 -5.57 8.32
C SER A 118 -2.50 -4.92 7.88
N LEU A 119 -1.53 -4.86 8.78
CA LEU A 119 -0.18 -4.36 8.50
C LEU A 119 0.82 -5.48 8.72
N SER A 120 1.47 -5.91 7.64
CA SER A 120 2.49 -6.94 7.68
C SER A 120 3.87 -6.35 7.37
N ALA A 121 4.86 -6.73 8.17
CA ALA A 121 6.25 -6.43 7.88
C ALA A 121 6.82 -7.48 6.91
N ARG A 122 7.09 -7.07 5.67
CA ARG A 122 7.66 -7.98 4.66
C ARG A 122 9.18 -8.03 4.79
N GLY A 123 9.74 -9.20 4.47
CA GLY A 123 11.18 -9.38 4.30
C GLY A 123 12.00 -9.38 5.59
N ALA A 124 11.50 -9.98 6.68
CA ALA A 124 12.22 -10.08 7.96
C ALA A 124 13.69 -10.53 7.81
N GLU A 125 13.96 -11.48 6.90
CA GLU A 125 15.30 -12.01 6.59
C GLU A 125 15.91 -11.42 5.30
N PHE A 126 15.28 -10.40 4.72
CA PHE A 126 15.74 -9.81 3.47
C PHE A 126 17.01 -8.97 3.72
N LYS A 127 18.12 -9.41 3.14
CA LYS A 127 19.38 -8.67 3.18
C LYS A 127 19.35 -7.56 2.13
N LYS A 128 19.13 -6.31 2.56
CA LYS A 128 19.19 -5.12 1.68
C LYS A 128 20.56 -4.93 0.99
N THR A 129 21.60 -5.58 1.49
CA THR A 129 22.94 -5.62 0.88
C THR A 129 23.53 -7.03 0.97
N THR A 130 24.19 -7.47 -0.11
CA THR A 130 24.99 -8.70 -0.13
C THR A 130 26.43 -8.49 0.33
N LYS A 131 26.85 -7.23 0.56
CA LYS A 131 28.19 -6.94 1.11
C LYS A 131 28.20 -7.27 2.60
N HIS A 132 29.11 -8.16 3.01
CA HIS A 132 29.50 -8.30 4.41
C HIS A 132 30.00 -6.94 4.90
N THR A 133 29.23 -6.26 5.75
CA THR A 133 29.78 -5.17 6.55
C THR A 133 30.42 -5.80 7.77
N GLU A 134 31.76 -5.87 7.79
CA GLU A 134 32.47 -6.06 9.05
C GLU A 134 32.07 -4.92 10.00
N PRO A 135 31.87 -5.20 11.30
CA PRO A 135 31.61 -4.15 12.27
C PRO A 135 32.77 -3.14 12.22
N LYS A 136 32.46 -1.86 12.03
CA LYS A 136 33.47 -0.81 12.16
C LYS A 136 34.08 -0.90 13.56
N PRO A 137 35.42 -0.87 13.69
CA PRO A 137 36.07 -0.73 14.98
C PRO A 137 35.50 0.47 15.73
N VAL A 138 35.33 0.31 17.05
CA VAL A 138 34.68 1.28 17.96
C VAL A 138 35.41 2.63 18.02
N GLU A 139 36.58 2.75 17.39
CA GLU A 139 37.46 3.93 17.44
C GLU A 139 37.06 5.07 16.48
N ASP A 140 36.15 4.85 15.52
CA ASP A 140 35.79 5.83 14.48
C ASP A 140 34.51 6.65 14.74
N LEU A 141 33.99 6.68 15.97
CA LEU A 141 32.90 7.60 16.32
C LEU A 141 33.46 8.99 16.66
N PRO A 142 33.05 10.06 15.96
CA PRO A 142 33.49 11.41 16.31
C PRO A 142 33.03 11.74 17.73
N ARG A 143 33.97 12.13 18.59
CA ARG A 143 33.67 12.72 19.90
C ARG A 143 32.82 13.96 19.67
N ILE A 144 31.52 13.83 19.91
CA ILE A 144 30.60 14.96 20.01
C ILE A 144 31.11 15.90 21.10
N TYR A 145 31.62 17.06 20.69
CA TYR A 145 32.03 18.13 21.58
C TYR A 145 30.79 18.70 22.28
N THR A 146 30.79 18.63 23.61
CA THR A 146 30.00 19.50 24.48
C THR A 146 30.55 20.92 24.39
N HIS A 147 29.71 21.89 24.02
CA HIS A 147 29.70 23.26 24.55
C HIS A 147 28.25 23.64 24.80
#